data_AF-A0A950GPM4-F1
#
_entry.id   AF-A0A950GPM4-F1
#
_cell.length_a   1.000
_cell.length_b   1.000
_cell.length_c   1.000
_cell.angle_alpha   90.00
_cell.angle_beta   90.00
_cell.angle_gamma   90.00
#
_symmetry.space_group_name_H-M   'P 1'
#
loop_
_entity.id
_entity.type
_entity.pdbx_description
1 polymer ?
#
loop_
_entity_poly.entity_id
_entity_poly.type
_entity_poly.pdbx_seq_one_letter_code
_entity_poly.pdbx_strand_id
1 'polypeptide(L)'
;QTIEDEFRFLLPESGVALYGARLHNDAKITPETLAEMEARLVPTVNLLPVAVELGVIGFACTSGALVIGEQKVAERVREARAGMRVTDPVTAARAALDALGVKRIALLTPYVRRINESLRAAFRARGMEIPVMGSFNQDDDNVVARIAARSIGDAVLRLGASDACDGVFVSCTSLRVARIVEEVEAKLGKPVTSSNHALAWHMLRLAGYAAPLEGRGRLFQRGLAGS
;
A
#
# COMPACT_ATOMS: atom_id res chain seq x y z
N GLN A 1 14.02 -0.53 -7.48
CA GLN A 1 12.81 0.27 -7.23
C GLN A 1 11.66 -0.68 -7.05
N THR A 2 10.97 -0.62 -5.91
CA THR A 2 10.07 -1.70 -5.46
C THR A 2 8.69 -1.62 -6.11
N ILE A 3 8.00 -0.49 -5.97
CA ILE A 3 6.58 -0.41 -6.36
C ILE A 3 6.33 -0.58 -7.87
N GLU A 4 7.13 0.06 -8.74
CA GLU A 4 6.96 -0.06 -10.20
C GLU A 4 7.16 -1.51 -10.67
N ASP A 5 8.08 -2.25 -10.05
CA ASP A 5 8.29 -3.67 -10.32
C ASP A 5 7.12 -4.54 -9.83
N GLU A 6 6.63 -4.31 -8.61
CA GLU A 6 5.48 -5.05 -8.10
C GLU A 6 4.21 -4.76 -8.90
N PHE A 7 3.99 -3.51 -9.31
CA PHE A 7 2.84 -3.15 -10.15
C PHE A 7 2.86 -3.87 -11.50
N ARG A 8 4.03 -4.00 -12.14
CA ARG A 8 4.13 -4.77 -13.40
C ARG A 8 3.68 -6.22 -13.24
N PHE A 9 3.90 -6.82 -12.08
CA PHE A 9 3.43 -8.17 -11.78
C PHE A 9 1.93 -8.20 -11.43
N LEU A 10 1.46 -7.23 -10.64
CA LEU A 10 0.11 -7.21 -10.10
C LEU A 10 -0.96 -6.83 -11.13
N LEU A 11 -0.61 -6.07 -12.16
CA LEU A 11 -1.54 -5.67 -13.22
C LEU A 11 -1.77 -6.79 -14.25
N PRO A 12 -2.93 -6.81 -14.93
CA PRO A 12 -3.17 -7.74 -16.04
C PRO A 12 -2.29 -7.39 -17.25
N GLU A 13 -2.04 -8.37 -18.11
CA GLU A 13 -1.22 -8.19 -19.31
C GLU A 13 -1.88 -7.28 -20.36
N SER A 14 -3.21 -7.17 -20.34
CA SER A 14 -3.98 -6.35 -21.27
C SER A 14 -5.17 -5.66 -20.58
N GLY A 15 -5.71 -4.62 -21.23
CA GLY A 15 -6.86 -3.86 -20.76
C GLY A 15 -6.57 -2.83 -19.66
N VAL A 16 -5.34 -2.76 -19.15
CA VAL A 16 -4.91 -1.76 -18.15
C VAL A 16 -3.57 -1.17 -18.54
N ALA A 17 -3.47 0.16 -18.50
CA ALA A 17 -2.22 0.88 -18.69
C ALA A 17 -1.81 1.59 -17.39
N LEU A 18 -0.52 1.50 -17.05
CA LEU A 18 0.06 2.18 -15.88
C LEU A 18 0.94 3.34 -16.33
N TYR A 19 0.64 4.54 -15.83
CA TYR A 19 1.46 5.73 -16.01
C TYR A 19 2.04 6.16 -14.65
N GLY A 20 3.34 6.46 -14.62
CA GLY A 20 4.04 6.87 -13.41
C GLY A 20 4.66 8.25 -13.56
N ALA A 21 4.50 9.09 -12.54
CA ALA A 21 5.25 10.33 -12.37
C ALA A 21 5.96 10.29 -11.00
N ARG A 22 7.23 10.68 -10.97
CA ARG A 22 8.02 10.62 -9.73
C ARG A 22 7.92 11.93 -8.96
N LEU A 23 7.60 11.79 -7.68
CA LEU A 23 7.65 12.86 -6.70
C LEU A 23 8.94 12.69 -5.88
N HIS A 24 9.72 13.75 -5.71
CA HIS A 24 10.94 13.69 -4.92
C HIS A 24 10.62 13.43 -3.43
N ASN A 25 11.20 12.37 -2.88
CA ASN A 25 11.18 12.05 -1.46
C ASN A 25 12.60 12.17 -0.90
N ASP A 26 12.71 12.73 0.29
CA ASP A 26 13.99 12.92 0.96
C ASP A 26 14.55 11.59 1.47
N ALA A 27 15.88 11.46 1.53
CA ALA A 27 16.50 10.21 1.99
C ALA A 27 16.25 9.97 3.48
N LYS A 28 16.12 11.06 4.25
CA LYS A 28 15.78 11.00 5.67
C LYS A 28 14.26 11.06 5.84
N ILE A 29 13.70 9.98 6.35
CA ILE A 29 12.25 9.88 6.56
C ILE A 29 11.88 10.48 7.93
N THR A 30 11.28 11.66 7.90
CA THR A 30 10.77 12.38 9.09
C THR A 30 9.37 12.92 8.81
N PRO A 31 8.55 13.22 9.83
CA PRO A 31 7.27 13.89 9.62
C PRO A 31 7.39 15.18 8.79
N GLU A 32 8.43 15.96 9.01
CA GLU A 32 8.67 17.24 8.33
C GLU A 32 8.96 17.01 6.83
N THR A 33 9.92 16.14 6.51
CA THR A 33 10.27 15.82 5.11
C THR A 33 9.13 15.14 4.35
N LEU A 34 8.30 14.36 5.03
CA LEU A 34 7.10 13.74 4.45
C LEU A 34 5.99 14.77 4.18
N ALA A 35 5.81 15.76 5.05
CA ALA A 35 4.82 16.81 4.86
C ALA A 35 5.15 17.70 3.64
N GLU A 36 6.44 17.94 3.37
CA GLU A 36 6.88 18.70 2.19
C GLU A 36 6.44 18.08 0.85
N MET A 37 6.14 16.77 0.82
CA MET A 37 5.65 16.10 -0.38
C MET A 37 4.29 16.68 -0.83
N GLU A 38 3.48 17.25 0.06
CA GLU A 38 2.16 17.83 -0.26
C GLU A 38 2.25 18.93 -1.32
N ALA A 39 3.22 19.83 -1.16
CA ALA A 39 3.44 20.93 -2.10
C ALA A 39 3.84 20.42 -3.50
N ARG A 40 4.44 19.22 -3.56
CA ARG A 40 4.93 18.59 -4.79
C ARG A 40 3.85 17.75 -5.50
N LEU A 41 2.69 17.49 -4.88
CA LEU A 41 1.64 16.65 -5.46
C LEU A 41 1.07 17.22 -6.77
N VAL A 42 0.58 18.45 -6.76
CA VAL A 42 0.00 19.09 -7.96
C VAL A 42 0.96 19.15 -9.14
N PRO A 43 2.20 19.68 -9.01
CA PRO A 43 3.12 19.71 -10.14
C PRO A 43 3.47 18.30 -10.63
N THR A 44 3.56 17.30 -9.75
CA THR A 44 3.81 15.90 -10.16
C THR A 44 2.63 15.30 -10.92
N VAL A 45 1.39 15.51 -10.45
CA VAL A 45 0.18 15.03 -11.13
C VAL A 45 0.07 15.65 -12.52
N ASN A 46 0.49 16.91 -12.69
CA ASN A 46 0.51 17.57 -13.99
C ASN A 46 1.49 16.97 -15.00
N LEU A 47 2.46 16.15 -14.56
CA LEU A 47 3.34 15.39 -15.46
C LEU A 47 2.66 14.16 -16.08
N LEU A 48 1.52 13.72 -15.52
CA LEU A 48 0.78 12.59 -16.09
C LEU A 48 0.11 13.00 -17.42
N PRO A 49 -0.03 12.07 -18.39
CA PRO A 49 -0.59 12.37 -19.70
C PRO A 49 -1.96 13.05 -19.63
N VAL A 50 -2.12 14.16 -20.35
CA VAL A 50 -3.39 14.92 -20.42
C VAL A 50 -4.32 14.35 -21.50
N ALA A 51 -3.74 13.78 -22.57
CA ALA A 51 -4.50 13.22 -23.69
C ALA A 51 -5.11 11.84 -23.42
N VAL A 52 -4.85 11.26 -22.23
CA VAL A 52 -5.35 9.95 -21.83
C VAL A 52 -6.35 10.13 -20.70
N GLU A 53 -7.52 9.50 -20.83
CA GLU A 53 -8.49 9.44 -19.74
C GLU A 53 -7.99 8.46 -18.67
N LEU A 54 -7.59 8.98 -17.52
CA LEU A 54 -7.15 8.17 -16.38
C LEU A 54 -8.35 7.75 -15.52
N GLY A 55 -8.51 6.45 -15.27
CA GLY A 55 -9.60 5.94 -14.43
C GLY A 55 -9.43 6.19 -12.93
N VAL A 56 -8.17 6.33 -12.47
CA VAL A 56 -7.79 6.56 -11.07
C VAL A 56 -6.36 7.10 -10.98
N ILE A 57 -6.05 7.90 -9.96
CA ILE A 57 -4.68 8.28 -9.57
C ILE A 57 -4.36 7.75 -8.17
N GLY A 58 -3.22 7.08 -8.02
CA GLY A 58 -2.73 6.56 -6.74
C GLY A 58 -1.50 7.32 -6.26
N PHE A 59 -1.52 7.84 -5.02
CA PHE A 59 -0.32 8.40 -4.39
C PHE A 59 0.50 7.31 -3.69
N ALA A 60 1.62 6.91 -4.29
CA ALA A 60 2.41 5.73 -3.94
C ALA A 60 3.38 5.89 -2.74
N CYS A 61 2.94 6.48 -1.62
CA CYS A 61 3.75 6.59 -0.41
C CYS A 61 2.91 6.40 0.86
N THR A 62 3.13 5.31 1.60
CA THR A 62 2.33 5.00 2.79
C THR A 62 2.56 6.00 3.92
N SER A 63 3.81 6.31 4.23
CA SER A 63 4.16 7.26 5.30
C SER A 63 3.75 8.68 4.93
N GLY A 64 3.97 9.09 3.67
CA GLY A 64 3.50 10.37 3.14
C GLY A 64 1.98 10.51 3.23
N ALA A 65 1.23 9.47 2.85
CA ALA A 65 -0.24 9.49 2.92
C ALA A 65 -0.74 9.61 4.36
N LEU A 66 -0.06 8.99 5.33
CA LEU A 66 -0.42 9.10 6.75
C LEU A 66 -0.12 10.50 7.32
N VAL A 67 1.01 11.10 6.93
CA VAL A 67 1.43 12.43 7.42
C VAL A 67 0.61 13.55 6.79
N ILE A 68 0.43 13.52 5.47
CA ILE A 68 -0.37 14.51 4.73
C ILE A 68 -1.86 14.33 5.02
N GLY A 69 -2.29 13.07 5.18
CA GLY A 69 -3.69 12.68 5.35
C GLY A 69 -4.36 12.35 4.01
N GLU A 70 -5.17 11.29 3.99
CA GLU A 70 -5.78 10.74 2.77
C GLU A 70 -6.68 11.77 2.07
N GLN A 71 -7.47 12.51 2.84
CA GLN A 71 -8.36 13.56 2.31
C GLN A 71 -7.54 14.67 1.64
N LYS A 72 -6.46 15.12 2.27
CA LYS A 72 -5.60 16.17 1.73
C LYS A 72 -4.89 15.69 0.46
N VAL A 73 -4.34 14.48 0.44
CA VAL A 73 -3.79 13.88 -0.78
C VAL A 73 -4.82 13.91 -1.92
N ALA A 74 -6.05 13.48 -1.63
CA ALA A 74 -7.12 13.47 -2.64
C ALA A 74 -7.51 14.87 -3.12
N GLU A 75 -7.57 15.86 -2.23
CA GLU A 75 -7.79 17.28 -2.57
C GLU A 75 -6.70 17.81 -3.50
N ARG A 76 -5.42 17.61 -3.15
CA ARG A 76 -4.27 18.06 -3.95
C ARG A 76 -4.26 17.43 -5.34
N VAL A 77 -4.60 16.14 -5.45
CA VAL A 77 -4.72 15.48 -6.76
C VAL A 77 -5.88 16.07 -7.57
N ARG A 78 -7.03 16.32 -6.94
CA ARG A 78 -8.21 16.88 -7.62
C ARG A 78 -8.05 18.35 -8.01
N GLU A 79 -7.20 19.10 -7.33
CA GLU A 79 -6.79 20.43 -7.77
C GLU A 79 -6.09 20.39 -9.13
N ALA A 80 -5.23 19.40 -9.37
CA ALA A 80 -4.55 19.22 -10.67
C ALA A 80 -5.43 18.53 -11.73
N ARG A 81 -6.37 17.68 -11.30
CA ARG A 81 -7.26 16.87 -12.16
C ARG A 81 -8.64 16.76 -11.53
N ALA A 82 -9.52 17.72 -11.82
CA ALA A 82 -10.87 17.76 -11.26
C ALA A 82 -11.66 16.45 -11.55
N GLY A 83 -12.48 16.02 -10.59
CA GLY A 83 -13.32 14.82 -10.72
C GLY A 83 -12.58 13.48 -10.63
N MET A 84 -11.25 13.49 -10.49
CA MET A 84 -10.45 12.27 -10.46
C MET A 84 -10.78 11.38 -9.25
N ARG A 85 -10.89 10.07 -9.49
CA ARG A 85 -10.85 9.07 -8.41
C ARG A 85 -9.44 8.99 -7.88
N VAL A 86 -9.27 9.08 -6.57
CA VAL A 86 -7.96 9.11 -5.92
C VAL A 86 -7.89 8.04 -4.87
N THR A 87 -6.73 7.40 -4.77
CA THR A 87 -6.41 6.53 -3.65
C THR A 87 -4.94 6.67 -3.25
N ASP A 88 -4.59 6.01 -2.16
CA ASP A 88 -3.28 5.98 -1.53
C ASP A 88 -3.17 4.66 -0.73
N PRO A 89 -1.97 4.24 -0.29
CA PRO A 89 -1.79 2.99 0.44
C PRO A 89 -2.62 2.84 1.71
N VAL A 90 -3.01 3.92 2.39
CA VAL A 90 -3.79 3.87 3.62
C VAL A 90 -5.25 3.64 3.30
N THR A 91 -5.81 4.45 2.38
CA THR A 91 -7.16 4.26 1.85
C THR A 91 -7.32 2.87 1.26
N ALA A 92 -6.35 2.44 0.45
CA ALA A 92 -6.35 1.12 -0.20
C ALA A 92 -6.20 -0.03 0.79
N ALA A 93 -5.35 0.10 1.82
CA ALA A 93 -5.22 -0.92 2.85
C ALA A 93 -6.54 -1.16 3.59
N ARG A 94 -7.27 -0.09 3.96
CA ARG A 94 -8.57 -0.22 4.60
C ARG A 94 -9.57 -0.94 3.70
N ALA A 95 -9.72 -0.49 2.46
CA ALA A 95 -10.60 -1.14 1.49
C ALA A 95 -10.25 -2.62 1.25
N ALA A 96 -8.95 -2.95 1.21
CA ALA A 96 -8.47 -4.31 1.03
C ALA A 96 -8.77 -5.19 2.23
N LEU A 97 -8.57 -4.68 3.45
CA LEU A 97 -8.86 -5.41 4.69
C LEU A 97 -10.36 -5.68 4.84
N ASP A 98 -11.19 -4.69 4.51
CA ASP A 98 -12.65 -4.85 4.47
C ASP A 98 -13.06 -5.94 3.46
N ALA A 99 -12.52 -5.89 2.24
CA ALA A 99 -12.79 -6.89 1.19
C ALA A 99 -12.31 -8.31 1.55
N LEU A 100 -11.25 -8.41 2.37
CA LEU A 100 -10.73 -9.68 2.89
C LEU A 100 -11.45 -10.15 4.17
N GLY A 101 -12.30 -9.32 4.78
CA GLY A 101 -12.94 -9.60 6.06
C GLY A 101 -11.97 -9.63 7.25
N VAL A 102 -10.80 -8.99 7.13
CA VAL A 102 -9.77 -8.92 8.18
C VAL A 102 -10.08 -7.79 9.14
N LYS A 103 -10.22 -8.11 10.42
CA LYS A 103 -10.52 -7.14 11.49
C LYS A 103 -9.30 -6.88 12.37
N ARG A 104 -8.55 -7.93 12.69
CA ARG A 104 -7.42 -7.92 13.62
C ARG A 104 -6.14 -8.22 12.87
N ILE A 105 -5.25 -7.26 12.85
CA ILE A 105 -4.13 -7.23 11.91
C ILE A 105 -2.82 -7.47 12.65
N ALA A 106 -2.02 -8.41 12.13
CA ALA A 106 -0.59 -8.41 12.37
C ALA A 106 0.07 -7.37 11.44
N LEU A 107 0.63 -6.30 12.02
CA LEU A 107 1.29 -5.25 11.26
C LEU A 107 2.79 -5.51 11.17
N LEU A 108 3.32 -5.67 9.96
CA LEU A 108 4.76 -5.71 9.69
C LEU A 108 5.21 -4.39 9.07
N THR A 109 6.29 -3.82 9.58
CA THR A 109 6.85 -2.54 9.11
C THR A 109 8.37 -2.66 8.94
N PRO A 110 9.02 -1.73 8.23
CA PRO A 110 10.48 -1.67 8.24
C PRO A 110 11.04 -0.71 9.29
N TYR A 111 10.24 0.22 9.82
CA TYR A 111 10.76 1.42 10.49
C TYR A 111 11.26 1.20 11.91
N VAL A 112 12.04 2.15 12.41
CA VAL A 112 12.43 2.19 13.82
C VAL A 112 11.25 2.39 14.78
N ARG A 113 11.40 1.95 16.03
CA ARG A 113 10.34 1.95 17.06
C ARG A 113 9.55 3.27 17.16
N ARG A 114 10.22 4.42 17.15
CA ARG A 114 9.57 5.74 17.28
C ARG A 114 8.55 6.00 16.16
N ILE A 115 8.89 5.61 14.93
CA ILE A 115 7.98 5.76 13.76
C ILE A 115 6.83 4.75 13.88
N ASN A 116 7.13 3.53 14.31
CA ASN A 116 6.14 2.46 14.46
C ASN A 116 5.02 2.78 15.46
N GLU A 117 5.34 3.46 16.57
CA GLU A 117 4.32 3.87 17.56
C GLU A 117 3.33 4.87 16.95
N SER A 118 3.84 5.89 16.26
CA SER A 118 3.01 6.86 15.55
C SER A 118 2.19 6.22 14.43
N LEU A 119 2.78 5.32 13.64
CA LEU A 119 2.07 4.56 12.60
C LEU A 119 0.94 3.70 13.16
N ARG A 120 1.22 2.97 14.25
CA ARG A 120 0.21 2.12 14.89
C ARG A 120 -0.95 2.96 15.42
N ALA A 121 -0.65 4.10 16.05
CA ALA A 121 -1.68 5.03 16.50
C ALA A 121 -2.50 5.59 15.32
N ALA A 122 -1.85 5.97 14.23
CA ALA A 122 -2.49 6.52 13.04
C ALA A 122 -3.41 5.49 12.35
N PHE A 123 -3.00 4.23 12.24
CA PHE A 123 -3.86 3.18 11.70
C PHE A 123 -5.02 2.84 12.64
N ARG A 124 -4.79 2.78 13.95
CA ARG A 124 -5.86 2.57 14.95
C ARG A 124 -6.91 3.68 14.92
N ALA A 125 -6.49 4.93 14.77
CA ALA A 125 -7.40 6.07 14.61
C ALA A 125 -8.30 5.95 13.37
N ARG A 126 -7.92 5.11 12.39
CA ARG A 126 -8.69 4.81 11.18
C ARG A 126 -9.48 3.51 11.27
N GLY A 127 -9.66 2.98 12.49
CA GLY A 127 -10.48 1.80 12.77
C GLY A 127 -9.77 0.46 12.58
N MET A 128 -8.45 0.45 12.38
CA MET A 128 -7.69 -0.80 12.20
C MET A 128 -7.27 -1.38 13.56
N GLU A 129 -7.77 -2.56 13.91
CA GLU A 129 -7.34 -3.25 15.13
C GLU A 129 -5.99 -3.95 14.90
N ILE A 130 -4.96 -3.53 15.61
CA ILE A 130 -3.60 -4.06 15.44
C ILE A 130 -3.13 -4.66 16.77
N PRO A 131 -3.45 -5.93 17.08
CA PRO A 131 -3.00 -6.60 18.30
C PRO A 131 -1.53 -7.04 18.21
N VAL A 132 -1.08 -7.44 17.02
CA VAL A 132 0.27 -7.96 16.77
C VAL A 132 1.05 -6.98 15.90
N MET A 133 2.31 -6.72 16.24
CA MET A 133 3.18 -5.86 15.43
C MET A 133 4.61 -6.37 15.45
N GLY A 134 5.28 -6.30 14.30
CA GLY A 134 6.70 -6.56 14.15
C GLY A 134 7.37 -5.55 13.23
N SER A 135 8.70 -5.51 13.30
CA SER A 135 9.47 -4.60 12.46
C SER A 135 10.86 -5.11 12.13
N PHE A 136 11.40 -4.72 10.97
CA PHE A 136 12.81 -4.89 10.64
C PHE A 136 13.72 -3.83 11.31
N ASN A 137 13.13 -2.80 11.93
CA ASN A 137 13.83 -1.76 12.70
C ASN A 137 15.01 -1.13 11.93
N GLN A 138 14.75 -0.68 10.71
CA GLN A 138 15.67 0.00 9.81
C GLN A 138 15.27 1.46 9.63
N ASP A 139 16.26 2.35 9.56
CA ASP A 139 16.10 3.80 9.34
C ASP A 139 16.56 4.26 7.95
N ASP A 140 17.35 3.46 7.23
CA ASP A 140 17.75 3.72 5.83
C ASP A 140 16.82 3.01 4.83
N ASP A 141 16.08 3.81 4.04
CA ASP A 141 15.13 3.32 3.03
C ASP A 141 15.82 2.50 1.91
N ASN A 142 17.11 2.73 1.64
CA ASN A 142 17.89 1.93 0.70
C ASN A 142 18.12 0.50 1.22
N VAL A 143 18.32 0.34 2.53
CA VAL A 143 18.45 -0.97 3.17
C VAL A 143 17.09 -1.66 3.17
N VAL A 144 16.01 -0.92 3.49
CA VAL A 144 14.63 -1.44 3.45
C VAL A 144 14.29 -2.02 2.08
N ALA A 145 14.60 -1.30 1.00
CA ALA A 145 14.35 -1.76 -0.37
C ALA A 145 15.13 -3.05 -0.75
N ARG A 146 16.21 -3.37 -0.03
CA ARG A 146 17.04 -4.56 -0.24
C ARG A 146 16.68 -5.74 0.65
N ILE A 147 15.78 -5.58 1.63
CA ILE A 147 15.30 -6.69 2.46
C ILE A 147 14.77 -7.80 1.54
N ALA A 148 15.30 -9.01 1.71
CA ALA A 148 14.98 -10.14 0.85
C ALA A 148 13.51 -10.56 1.01
N ALA A 149 12.86 -10.93 -0.10
CA ALA A 149 11.47 -11.38 -0.09
C ALA A 149 11.25 -12.57 0.87
N ARG A 150 12.22 -13.50 0.94
CA ARG A 150 12.21 -14.60 1.91
C ARG A 150 12.13 -14.11 3.35
N SER A 151 12.94 -13.12 3.73
CA SER A 151 12.93 -12.55 5.09
C SER A 151 11.60 -11.88 5.41
N ILE A 152 10.97 -11.24 4.42
CA ILE A 152 9.62 -10.68 4.55
C ILE A 152 8.59 -11.80 4.76
N GLY A 153 8.64 -12.87 3.96
CA GLY A 153 7.78 -14.05 4.11
C GLY A 153 7.92 -14.71 5.49
N ASP A 154 9.14 -14.94 5.96
CA ASP A 154 9.41 -15.54 7.28
C ASP A 154 8.86 -14.66 8.42
N ALA A 155 8.99 -13.33 8.30
CA ALA A 155 8.43 -12.39 9.27
C ALA A 155 6.90 -12.38 9.25
N VAL A 156 6.29 -12.42 8.06
CA VAL A 156 4.82 -12.53 7.90
C VAL A 156 4.30 -13.82 8.53
N LEU A 157 4.92 -14.96 8.25
CA LEU A 157 4.54 -16.26 8.83
C LEU A 157 4.62 -16.23 10.35
N ARG A 158 5.71 -15.69 10.90
CA ARG A 158 5.91 -15.59 12.35
C ARG A 158 4.86 -14.71 13.03
N LEU A 159 4.57 -13.54 12.48
CA LEU A 159 3.60 -12.61 13.08
C LEU A 159 2.16 -13.12 12.91
N GLY A 160 1.82 -13.61 11.73
CA GLY A 160 0.48 -14.10 11.41
C GLY A 160 0.10 -15.38 12.17
N ALA A 161 1.07 -16.14 12.68
CA ALA A 161 0.82 -17.33 13.48
C ALA A 161 0.07 -17.04 14.80
N SER A 162 0.03 -15.78 15.26
CA SER A 162 -0.72 -15.41 16.45
C SER A 162 -2.24 -15.52 16.23
N ASP A 163 -2.94 -16.19 17.15
CA ASP A 163 -4.41 -16.27 17.16
C ASP A 163 -5.10 -14.93 17.47
N ALA A 164 -4.33 -13.93 17.90
CA ALA A 164 -4.83 -12.58 18.12
C ALA A 164 -5.16 -11.84 16.81
N CYS A 165 -4.62 -12.28 15.67
CA CYS A 165 -4.87 -11.68 14.35
C CYS A 165 -5.52 -12.65 13.37
N ASP A 166 -6.32 -12.11 12.46
CA ASP A 166 -6.99 -12.83 11.37
C ASP A 166 -6.45 -12.48 9.97
N GLY A 167 -5.48 -11.56 9.88
CA GLY A 167 -4.70 -11.29 8.66
C GLY A 167 -3.41 -10.52 8.91
N VAL A 168 -2.54 -10.44 7.90
CA VAL A 168 -1.27 -9.71 7.98
C VAL A 168 -1.26 -8.54 7.00
N PHE A 169 -0.85 -7.37 7.48
CA PHE A 169 -0.59 -6.21 6.65
C PHE A 169 0.89 -5.81 6.71
N VAL A 170 1.54 -5.80 5.55
CA VAL A 170 2.93 -5.35 5.39
C VAL A 170 2.94 -3.90 4.93
N SER A 171 3.23 -2.98 5.85
CA SER A 171 3.14 -1.55 5.62
C SER A 171 4.51 -0.95 5.26
N CYS A 172 4.72 -0.78 3.95
CA CYS A 172 5.74 0.07 3.32
C CYS A 172 5.69 -0.18 1.80
N THR A 173 5.90 0.86 0.98
CA THR A 173 6.00 0.71 -0.47
C THR A 173 7.36 0.19 -0.95
N SER A 174 8.35 0.07 -0.05
CA SER A 174 9.69 -0.49 -0.30
C SER A 174 9.79 -1.99 -0.02
N LEU A 175 8.80 -2.61 0.65
CA LEU A 175 8.79 -4.04 0.99
C LEU A 175 8.09 -4.88 -0.10
N ARG A 176 8.83 -5.84 -0.68
CA ARG A 176 8.40 -6.70 -1.81
C ARG A 176 7.60 -7.91 -1.34
N VAL A 177 6.28 -7.88 -1.49
CA VAL A 177 5.33 -8.93 -1.07
C VAL A 177 4.56 -9.54 -2.24
N ALA A 178 4.37 -8.80 -3.34
CA ALA A 178 3.48 -9.16 -4.45
C ALA A 178 3.74 -10.57 -5.01
N ARG A 179 5.01 -10.96 -5.17
CA ARG A 179 5.38 -12.27 -5.75
C ARG A 179 5.43 -13.42 -4.74
N ILE A 180 5.32 -13.13 -3.44
CA ILE A 180 5.34 -14.16 -2.38
C ILE A 180 4.00 -14.30 -1.67
N VAL A 181 3.05 -13.40 -1.93
CA VAL A 181 1.80 -13.29 -1.16
C VAL A 181 1.02 -14.60 -1.17
N GLU A 182 0.86 -15.23 -2.33
CA GLU A 182 0.07 -16.45 -2.48
C GLU A 182 0.70 -17.65 -1.77
N GLU A 183 2.02 -17.84 -1.91
CA GLU A 183 2.77 -18.89 -1.21
C GLU A 183 2.68 -18.70 0.31
N VAL A 184 2.82 -17.45 0.77
CA VAL A 184 2.77 -17.13 2.20
C VAL A 184 1.36 -17.30 2.76
N GLU A 185 0.31 -16.88 2.04
CA GLU A 185 -1.09 -17.12 2.42
C GLU A 185 -1.42 -18.62 2.49
N ALA A 186 -0.90 -19.42 1.57
CA ALA A 186 -1.09 -20.87 1.56
C ALA A 186 -0.47 -21.53 2.80
N LYS A 187 0.74 -21.11 3.18
CA LYS A 187 1.42 -21.61 4.40
C LYS A 187 0.78 -21.08 5.69
N LEU A 188 0.37 -19.82 5.70
CA LEU A 188 -0.16 -19.16 6.88
C LEU A 188 -1.62 -19.54 7.18
N GLY A 189 -2.41 -19.84 6.14
CA GLY A 189 -3.85 -20.04 6.24
C GLY A 189 -4.67 -18.75 6.38
N LYS A 190 -4.04 -17.59 6.63
CA LYS A 190 -4.69 -16.27 6.79
C LYS A 190 -4.37 -15.34 5.61
N PRO A 191 -5.26 -14.38 5.28
CA PRO A 191 -4.99 -13.39 4.23
C PRO A 191 -3.77 -12.52 4.54
N VAL A 192 -3.04 -12.15 3.48
CA VAL A 192 -1.88 -11.26 3.55
C VAL A 192 -2.03 -10.16 2.51
N THR A 193 -1.76 -8.93 2.90
CA THR A 193 -1.65 -7.82 1.95
C THR A 193 -0.51 -6.88 2.32
N SER A 194 -0.09 -6.06 1.37
CA SER A 194 0.95 -5.04 1.56
C SER A 194 0.47 -3.68 1.04
N SER A 195 1.22 -2.60 1.33
CA SER A 195 0.92 -1.27 0.78
C SER A 195 0.80 -1.28 -0.74
N ASN A 196 1.74 -1.90 -1.44
CA ASN A 196 1.74 -1.96 -2.91
C ASN A 196 0.64 -2.89 -3.44
N HIS A 197 0.46 -4.04 -2.78
CA HIS A 197 -0.55 -5.03 -3.13
C HIS A 197 -1.97 -4.47 -3.01
N ALA A 198 -2.28 -3.83 -1.88
CA ALA A 198 -3.56 -3.17 -1.65
C ALA A 198 -3.77 -2.00 -2.61
N LEU A 199 -2.74 -1.16 -2.83
CA LEU A 199 -2.84 0.00 -3.73
C LEU A 199 -3.15 -0.42 -5.17
N ALA A 200 -2.41 -1.40 -5.71
CA ALA A 200 -2.64 -1.90 -7.08
C ALA A 200 -4.05 -2.49 -7.23
N TRP A 201 -4.48 -3.33 -6.27
CA TRP A 201 -5.84 -3.89 -6.27
C TRP A 201 -6.90 -2.79 -6.22
N HIS A 202 -6.76 -1.81 -5.33
CA HIS A 202 -7.77 -0.78 -5.15
C HIS A 202 -7.85 0.13 -6.38
N MET A 203 -6.71 0.46 -6.99
CA MET A 203 -6.66 1.20 -8.24
C MET A 203 -7.38 0.44 -9.37
N LEU A 204 -7.15 -0.87 -9.52
CA LEU A 204 -7.86 -1.68 -10.52
C LEU A 204 -9.38 -1.61 -10.32
N ARG A 205 -9.86 -1.80 -9.08
CA ARG A 205 -11.30 -1.75 -8.79
C ARG A 205 -11.89 -0.36 -9.05
N LEU A 206 -11.22 0.71 -8.64
CA LEU A 206 -11.67 2.08 -8.90
C LEU A 206 -11.65 2.46 -10.39
N ALA A 207 -10.75 1.86 -11.17
CA ALA A 207 -10.70 2.01 -12.62
C ALA A 207 -11.75 1.15 -13.35
N GLY A 208 -12.58 0.38 -12.64
CA GLY A 208 -13.62 -0.47 -13.23
C GLY A 208 -13.13 -1.86 -13.66
N TYR A 209 -11.87 -2.21 -13.39
CA TYR A 209 -11.37 -3.56 -13.65
C TYR A 209 -11.79 -4.50 -12.50
N ALA A 210 -12.89 -5.23 -12.71
CA ALA A 210 -13.49 -6.10 -11.71
C ALA A 210 -13.07 -7.57 -11.81
N ALA A 211 -12.41 -7.98 -12.91
CA ALA A 211 -12.04 -9.37 -13.11
C ALA A 211 -11.06 -9.86 -12.01
N PRO A 212 -11.23 -11.10 -11.51
CA PRO A 212 -10.28 -11.71 -10.60
C PRO A 212 -8.97 -11.99 -11.33
N LEU A 213 -7.84 -11.85 -10.64
CA LEU A 213 -6.53 -12.18 -11.17
C LEU A 213 -5.89 -13.27 -10.30
N GLU A 214 -5.69 -14.44 -10.91
CA GLU A 214 -5.01 -15.58 -10.28
C GLU A 214 -3.52 -15.28 -10.04
N GLY A 215 -2.88 -16.03 -9.14
CA GLY A 215 -1.44 -15.89 -8.88
C GLY A 215 -1.05 -14.67 -8.02
N ARG A 216 -2.03 -13.91 -7.51
CA ARG A 216 -1.83 -12.62 -6.85
C ARG A 216 -2.47 -12.56 -5.47
N GLY A 217 -2.60 -13.72 -4.81
CA GLY A 217 -3.18 -13.84 -3.48
C GLY A 217 -4.70 -13.63 -3.41
N ARG A 218 -5.26 -13.85 -2.23
CA ARG A 218 -6.71 -13.85 -1.97
C ARG A 218 -7.36 -12.50 -2.28
N LEU A 219 -6.64 -11.39 -2.12
CA LEU A 219 -7.19 -10.04 -2.35
C LEU A 219 -7.60 -9.82 -3.80
N PHE A 220 -6.78 -10.28 -4.75
CA PHE A 220 -7.02 -10.06 -6.19
C PHE A 220 -8.19 -10.88 -6.74
N GLN A 221 -8.75 -11.79 -5.93
CA GLN A 221 -9.99 -12.52 -6.20
C GLN A 221 -11.25 -11.81 -5.66
N ARG A 222 -11.11 -10.68 -4.96
CA ARG A 222 -12.21 -9.94 -4.33
C ARG A 222 -12.60 -8.68 -5.10
N GLY A 223 -13.89 -8.36 -5.10
CA GLY A 223 -14.43 -7.03 -5.42
C GLY A 223 -14.34 -6.08 -4.23
N LEU A 224 -14.80 -4.83 -4.39
CA LEU A 224 -14.92 -3.90 -3.27
C LEU A 224 -15.99 -4.40 -2.30
N ALA A 225 -15.80 -4.16 -1.01
CA ALA A 225 -16.84 -4.50 -0.03
C ALA A 225 -18.11 -3.67 -0.31
N GLY A 226 -19.27 -4.34 -0.44
CA GLY A 226 -20.55 -3.68 -0.67
C GLY A 226 -20.86 -3.30 -2.13
N SER A 227 -20.06 -3.77 -3.10
CA SER A 227 -20.40 -3.71 -4.54
C SER A 227 -21.24 -4.89 -4.99
#